data_AF-A0A1G6IN39-F1
#
_entry.id   AF-A0A1G6IN39-F1
#
_cell.length_a   1.000
_cell.length_b   1.000
_cell.length_c   1.000
_cell.angle_alpha   90.00
_cell.angle_beta   90.00
_cell.angle_gamma   90.00
#
_symmetry.space_group_name_H-M   'P 1'
#
loop_
_entity.id
_entity.type
_entity.pdbx_description
1 polymer ?
#
loop_
_entity_poly.entity_id
_entity_poly.type
_entity_poly.pdbx_seq_one_letter_code
_entity_poly.pdbx_strand_id
1 'polypeptide(L)'
;MNVKTREEIYSEMSDEDIIFIAYQPEGTKLEYIPIIQKELIRRNKQEEALILSEYIIGIKQKQNLAQMSDDELRSHINERMEQGESLNSIQFDMKESGINIFDIIADENQNKDDAFDYITDLKLQGLDEEEIDEKVKQNYNLKQEEVEVLRLQLMRSGKQSKIIGYTIVIIMGVLTLFSLSLGGSVTIGAILILAFGVWRIYTGNEKMK
;
A
#
# COMPACT_ATOMS: atom_id res chain seq x y z
N MET A 1 32.13 47.80 -1.95
CA MET A 1 31.69 47.01 -3.12
C MET A 1 30.18 46.86 -2.97
N ASN A 2 29.38 47.50 -3.82
CA ASN A 2 27.93 47.54 -3.65
C ASN A 2 27.36 46.19 -4.09
N VAL A 3 26.80 45.42 -3.16
CA VAL A 3 26.22 44.10 -3.45
C VAL A 3 24.85 44.35 -4.07
N LYS A 4 24.72 44.11 -5.38
CA LYS A 4 23.43 44.26 -6.05
C LYS A 4 22.39 43.35 -5.42
N THR A 5 21.20 43.88 -5.19
CA THR A 5 20.07 43.08 -4.68
C THR A 5 19.61 42.10 -5.77
N ARG A 6 18.93 41.01 -5.39
CA ARG A 6 18.39 40.06 -6.37
C ARG A 6 17.37 40.71 -7.29
N GLU A 7 16.57 41.64 -6.77
CA GLU A 7 15.65 42.45 -7.57
C GLU A 7 16.40 43.28 -8.62
N GLU A 8 17.51 43.94 -8.25
CA GLU A 8 18.36 44.68 -9.19
C GLU A 8 18.94 43.77 -10.28
N ILE A 9 19.43 42.59 -9.91
CA ILE A 9 20.01 41.62 -10.86
C ILE A 9 18.97 41.19 -11.91
N TYR A 10 17.74 40.87 -11.51
CA TYR A 10 16.69 40.49 -12.46
C TYR A 10 16.14 41.68 -13.25
N SER A 11 16.17 42.89 -12.68
CA SER A 11 15.74 44.11 -13.39
C SER A 11 16.71 44.54 -14.51
N GLU A 12 18.00 44.25 -14.36
CA GLU A 12 19.04 44.55 -15.36
C GLU A 12 19.22 43.44 -16.41
N MET A 13 18.65 42.26 -16.14
CA MET A 13 18.72 41.10 -17.03
C MET A 13 17.98 41.34 -18.34
N SER A 14 18.47 40.76 -19.44
CA SER A 14 17.79 40.88 -20.74
C SER A 14 16.42 40.16 -20.72
N ASP A 15 15.54 40.55 -21.64
CA ASP A 15 14.24 39.88 -21.79
C ASP A 15 14.41 38.39 -22.12
N GLU A 16 15.41 38.04 -22.94
CA GLU A 16 15.70 36.66 -23.33
C GLU A 16 16.14 35.82 -22.12
N ASP A 17 17.03 36.36 -21.29
CA ASP A 17 17.54 35.66 -20.11
C ASP A 17 16.47 35.44 -19.04
N ILE A 18 15.62 36.45 -18.78
CA ILE A 18 14.57 36.32 -17.76
C ILE A 18 13.44 35.39 -18.21
N ILE A 19 13.13 35.38 -19.50
CA ILE A 19 12.20 34.43 -20.11
C ILE A 19 12.77 33.01 -20.07
N PHE A 20 14.07 32.84 -20.34
CA PHE A 20 14.73 31.55 -20.25
C PHE A 20 14.60 30.94 -18.85
N ILE A 21 14.77 31.76 -17.81
CA ILE A 21 14.55 31.33 -16.42
C ILE A 21 13.09 30.90 -16.18
N ALA A 22 12.12 31.57 -16.80
CA ALA A 22 10.71 31.20 -16.67
C ALA A 22 10.41 29.82 -17.27
N TYR A 23 11.05 29.47 -18.39
CA TYR A 23 10.91 28.17 -19.03
C TYR A 23 11.75 27.05 -18.37
N GLN A 24 12.74 27.38 -17.54
CA GLN A 24 13.58 26.42 -16.81
C GLN A 24 13.72 26.80 -15.32
N PRO A 25 12.62 26.79 -14.55
CA PRO A 25 12.61 27.26 -13.18
C PRO A 25 13.34 26.33 -12.20
N GLU A 26 13.70 25.10 -12.58
CA GLU A 26 14.35 24.09 -11.72
C GLU A 26 15.71 24.52 -11.17
N GLY A 27 16.43 25.38 -11.90
CA GLY A 27 17.71 25.95 -11.46
C GLY A 27 17.56 27.14 -10.50
N THR A 28 16.34 27.61 -10.26
CA THR A 28 16.06 28.84 -9.51
C THR A 28 15.54 28.51 -8.12
N LYS A 29 16.09 29.18 -7.09
CA LYS A 29 15.55 29.03 -5.74
C LYS A 29 14.11 29.54 -5.68
N LEU A 30 13.23 28.78 -5.03
CA LEU A 30 11.81 29.10 -4.85
C LEU A 30 11.57 30.53 -4.30
N GLU A 31 12.42 31.01 -3.41
CA GLU A 31 12.37 32.37 -2.84
C GLU A 31 12.56 33.49 -3.87
N TYR A 32 13.18 33.21 -5.03
CA TYR A 32 13.42 34.19 -6.09
C TYR A 32 12.35 34.16 -7.19
N ILE A 33 11.54 33.11 -7.27
CA ILE A 33 10.49 32.99 -8.29
C ILE A 33 9.47 34.14 -8.22
N PRO A 34 8.97 34.58 -7.03
CA PRO A 34 8.07 35.73 -6.95
C PRO A 34 8.70 37.03 -7.46
N ILE A 35 10.02 37.20 -7.29
CA ILE A 35 10.76 38.37 -7.75
C ILE A 35 10.82 38.37 -9.28
N ILE A 36 11.14 37.24 -9.89
CA ILE A 36 11.21 37.07 -11.35
C ILE A 36 9.82 37.24 -11.97
N GLN A 37 8.79 36.66 -11.34
CA GLN A 37 7.40 36.78 -11.78
C GLN A 37 6.95 38.25 -11.80
N LYS A 38 7.23 39.01 -10.73
CA LYS A 38 6.93 40.44 -10.66
C LYS A 38 7.62 41.22 -11.77
N GLU A 39 8.86 40.86 -12.10
CA GLU A 39 9.63 41.51 -13.15
C GLU A 39 9.12 41.16 -14.56
N LEU A 40 8.74 39.91 -14.82
CA LEU A 40 8.09 39.50 -16.06
C LEU A 40 6.76 40.24 -16.27
N ILE A 41 5.94 40.36 -15.22
CA ILE A 41 4.69 41.13 -15.26
C ILE A 41 4.98 42.60 -15.58
N ARG A 42 6.01 43.21 -14.96
CA ARG A 42 6.44 44.59 -15.22
C ARG A 42 6.82 44.82 -16.69
N ARG A 43 7.36 43.80 -17.36
CA ARG A 43 7.79 43.80 -18.77
C ARG A 43 6.70 43.37 -19.76
N ASN A 44 5.45 43.22 -19.30
CA ASN A 44 4.34 42.69 -20.09
C ASN A 44 4.54 41.25 -20.63
N LYS A 45 5.30 40.43 -19.90
CA LYS A 45 5.56 39.00 -20.18
C LYS A 45 4.65 38.11 -19.33
N GLN A 46 3.34 38.26 -19.56
CA GLN A 46 2.31 37.66 -18.70
C GLN A 46 2.22 36.13 -18.85
N GLU A 47 2.45 35.60 -20.05
CA GLU A 47 2.43 34.17 -20.32
C GLU A 47 3.61 33.48 -19.63
N GLU A 48 4.79 34.07 -19.68
CA GLU A 48 5.99 33.55 -19.04
C GLU A 48 5.87 33.63 -17.50
N ALA A 49 5.22 34.67 -16.97
CA ALA A 49 4.88 34.77 -15.56
C ALA A 49 3.87 33.71 -15.09
N LEU A 50 3.01 33.21 -16.00
CA LEU A 50 2.05 32.14 -15.69
C LEU A 50 2.78 30.79 -15.53
N ILE A 51 3.78 30.50 -16.38
CA ILE A 51 4.60 29.28 -16.29
C ILE A 51 5.22 29.14 -14.90
N LEU A 52 5.74 30.24 -14.34
CA LEU A 52 6.28 30.25 -12.97
C LEU A 52 5.21 30.00 -11.90
N SER A 53 3.96 30.41 -12.13
CA SER A 53 2.84 30.12 -11.23
C SER A 53 2.50 28.63 -11.23
N GLU A 54 2.41 28.04 -12.42
CA GLU A 54 2.15 26.61 -12.62
C GLU A 54 3.24 25.77 -11.95
N TYR A 55 4.51 26.17 -12.10
CA TYR A 55 5.63 25.54 -11.43
C TYR A 55 5.54 25.59 -9.90
N ILE A 56 5.22 26.75 -9.32
CA ILE A 56 5.02 26.89 -7.87
C ILE A 56 3.86 26.00 -7.39
N ILE A 57 2.75 25.96 -8.12
CA ILE A 57 1.59 25.12 -7.78
C ILE A 57 1.98 23.64 -7.80
N GLY A 58 2.67 23.18 -8.85
CA GLY A 58 3.15 21.80 -8.96
C GLY A 58 4.09 21.42 -7.81
N ILE A 59 5.03 22.30 -7.42
CA ILE A 59 5.90 22.06 -6.27
C ILE A 59 5.12 21.98 -4.97
N LYS A 60 4.15 22.87 -4.75
CA LYS A 60 3.32 22.85 -3.53
C LYS A 60 2.50 21.57 -3.43
N GLN A 61 1.97 21.07 -4.54
CA GLN A 61 1.29 19.77 -4.57
C GLN A 61 2.25 18.62 -4.21
N LYS A 62 3.45 18.59 -4.80
CA LYS A 62 4.47 17.59 -4.48
C LYS A 62 4.94 17.66 -3.02
N GLN A 63 5.13 18.87 -2.49
CA GLN A 63 5.47 19.09 -1.08
C GLN A 63 4.35 18.67 -0.13
N ASN A 64 3.09 18.94 -0.48
CA ASN A 64 1.95 18.50 0.33
C ASN A 64 1.91 16.97 0.41
N LEU A 65 2.12 16.27 -0.71
CA LEU A 65 2.19 14.80 -0.72
C LEU A 65 3.35 14.31 0.15
N ALA A 66 4.54 14.91 0.05
CA ALA A 66 5.71 14.51 0.82
C ALA A 66 5.64 14.85 2.32
N GLN A 67 4.71 15.73 2.73
CA GLN A 67 4.50 16.14 4.12
C GLN A 67 3.33 15.42 4.80
N MET A 68 2.50 14.71 4.03
CA MET A 68 1.45 13.86 4.57
C MET A 68 2.07 12.71 5.38
N SER A 69 1.45 12.39 6.51
CA SER A 69 1.73 11.14 7.21
C SER A 69 1.31 9.93 6.36
N ASP A 70 1.84 8.75 6.68
CA ASP A 70 1.50 7.52 5.96
C ASP A 70 -0.02 7.26 5.96
N ASP A 71 -0.71 7.56 7.06
CA ASP A 71 -2.18 7.40 7.19
C ASP A 71 -2.97 8.37 6.31
N GLU A 72 -2.48 9.60 6.16
CA GLU A 72 -3.09 10.61 5.28
C GLU A 72 -2.85 10.27 3.81
N LEU A 73 -1.64 9.82 3.46
CA LEU A 73 -1.31 9.33 2.13
C LEU A 73 -2.19 8.14 1.74
N ARG A 74 -2.41 7.20 2.67
CA ARG A 74 -3.31 6.05 2.45
C ARG A 74 -4.74 6.49 2.17
N SER A 75 -5.27 7.40 2.98
CA SER A 75 -6.62 7.92 2.82
C SER A 75 -6.77 8.66 1.48
N HIS A 76 -5.76 9.45 1.10
CA HIS A 76 -5.73 10.17 -0.17
C HIS A 76 -5.64 9.24 -1.40
N ILE A 77 -4.85 8.16 -1.32
CA ILE A 77 -4.76 7.14 -2.39
C ILE A 77 -6.10 6.43 -2.56
N ASN A 78 -6.75 6.02 -1.46
CA ASN A 78 -8.04 5.32 -1.50
C ASN A 78 -9.14 6.20 -2.09
N GLU A 79 -9.20 7.47 -1.69
CA GLU A 79 -10.15 8.44 -2.25
C GLU A 79 -9.99 8.57 -3.78
N ARG A 80 -8.75 8.66 -4.28
CA ARG A 80 -8.46 8.75 -5.72
C ARG A 80 -8.83 7.46 -6.47
N MET A 81 -8.61 6.30 -5.87
CA MET A 81 -9.06 5.02 -6.45
C MET A 81 -10.58 4.90 -6.51
N GLU A 82 -11.30 5.36 -5.48
CA GLU A 82 -12.77 5.41 -5.47
C GLU A 82 -13.34 6.38 -6.52
N GLN A 83 -12.61 7.44 -6.84
CA GLN A 83 -12.91 8.35 -7.94
C GLN A 83 -12.67 7.74 -9.34
N GLY A 84 -12.18 6.50 -9.41
CA GLY A 84 -11.93 5.76 -10.64
C GLY A 84 -10.57 6.02 -11.28
N GLU A 85 -9.64 6.63 -10.53
CA GLU A 85 -8.29 6.84 -11.03
C GLU A 85 -7.48 5.54 -11.03
N SER A 86 -6.70 5.32 -12.10
CA SER A 86 -5.88 4.11 -12.20
C SER A 86 -4.68 4.16 -11.26
N LEU A 87 -4.35 3.02 -10.65
CA LEU A 87 -3.21 2.86 -9.74
C LEU A 87 -1.88 3.35 -10.36
N ASN A 88 -1.69 3.19 -11.67
CA ASN A 88 -0.48 3.64 -12.37
C ASN A 88 -0.36 5.18 -12.40
N SER A 89 -1.48 5.90 -12.50
CA SER A 89 -1.52 7.36 -12.47
C SER A 89 -1.12 7.87 -11.08
N ILE A 90 -1.74 7.31 -10.04
CA ILE A 90 -1.45 7.65 -8.65
C ILE A 90 0.02 7.32 -8.33
N GLN A 91 0.51 6.17 -8.78
CA GLN A 91 1.91 5.77 -8.62
C GLN A 91 2.89 6.75 -9.27
N PHE A 92 2.56 7.23 -10.47
CA PHE A 92 3.37 8.20 -11.18
C PHE A 92 3.49 9.50 -10.37
N ASP A 93 2.38 10.05 -9.90
CA ASP A 93 2.35 11.28 -9.10
C ASP A 93 3.10 11.17 -7.77
N MET A 94 2.94 10.04 -7.09
CA MET A 94 3.62 9.77 -5.82
C MET A 94 5.13 9.61 -6.03
N LYS A 95 5.53 8.90 -7.10
CA LYS A 95 6.94 8.75 -7.48
C LYS A 95 7.58 10.09 -7.84
N GLU A 96 6.85 10.95 -8.56
CA GLU A 96 7.29 12.32 -8.83
C GLU A 96 7.43 13.18 -7.57
N SER A 97 6.74 12.82 -6.50
CA SER A 97 6.82 13.45 -5.18
C SER A 97 7.86 12.79 -4.26
N GLY A 98 8.59 11.77 -4.74
CA GLY A 98 9.61 11.05 -3.98
C GLY A 98 9.06 9.95 -3.06
N ILE A 99 7.79 9.59 -3.20
CA ILE A 99 7.08 8.61 -2.37
C ILE A 99 6.95 7.30 -3.14
N ASN A 100 7.39 6.20 -2.54
CA ASN A 100 7.22 4.87 -3.12
C ASN A 100 5.94 4.22 -2.56
N ILE A 101 4.86 4.27 -3.34
CA ILE A 101 3.56 3.65 -2.97
C ILE A 101 3.72 2.19 -2.55
N PHE A 102 4.66 1.45 -3.14
CA PHE A 102 4.82 0.04 -2.82
C PHE A 102 5.38 -0.19 -1.42
N ASP A 103 6.15 0.73 -0.86
CA ASP A 103 6.62 0.61 0.53
C ASP A 103 5.46 0.85 1.51
N ILE A 104 4.50 1.71 1.15
CA ILE A 104 3.31 2.01 1.96
C ILE A 104 2.24 0.90 1.85
N ILE A 105 2.02 0.36 0.65
CA ILE A 105 1.04 -0.71 0.38
C ILE A 105 1.58 -2.10 0.79
N ALA A 106 2.89 -2.37 0.67
CA ALA A 106 3.46 -3.64 1.10
C ALA A 106 3.37 -3.83 2.62
N ASP A 107 3.52 -2.76 3.39
CA ASP A 107 3.38 -2.77 4.85
C ASP A 107 1.94 -3.13 5.29
N GLU A 108 0.93 -2.87 4.45
CA GLU A 108 -0.47 -3.19 4.74
C GLU A 108 -0.79 -4.68 4.51
N ASN A 109 -0.28 -5.27 3.43
CA ASN A 109 -0.47 -6.70 3.18
C ASN A 109 0.36 -7.54 4.17
N GLN A 110 1.56 -7.09 4.52
CA GLN A 110 2.38 -7.78 5.51
C GLN A 110 1.78 -7.68 6.92
N ASN A 111 1.33 -6.50 7.36
CA ASN A 111 0.63 -6.38 8.64
C ASN A 111 -0.70 -7.14 8.68
N LYS A 112 -1.43 -7.24 7.57
CA LYS A 112 -2.66 -8.03 7.49
C LYS A 112 -2.38 -9.53 7.54
N ASP A 113 -1.37 -10.01 6.83
CA ASP A 113 -0.96 -11.42 6.87
C ASP A 113 -0.39 -11.80 8.25
N ASP A 114 0.40 -10.92 8.87
CA ASP A 114 0.93 -11.11 10.23
C ASP A 114 -0.19 -11.06 11.29
N ALA A 115 -1.16 -10.15 11.15
CA ALA A 115 -2.36 -10.12 11.99
C ALA A 115 -3.23 -11.36 11.79
N PHE A 116 -3.32 -11.88 10.56
CA PHE A 116 -4.07 -13.09 10.23
C PHE A 116 -3.45 -14.34 10.87
N ASP A 117 -2.14 -14.46 10.81
CA ASP A 117 -1.40 -15.55 11.46
C ASP A 117 -1.44 -15.41 12.99
N TYR A 118 -1.37 -14.18 13.51
CA TYR A 118 -1.52 -13.90 14.94
C TYR A 118 -2.91 -14.27 15.47
N ILE A 119 -3.98 -13.92 14.76
CA ILE A 119 -5.36 -14.34 15.10
C ILE A 119 -5.47 -15.87 15.10
N THR A 120 -4.88 -16.53 14.09
CA THR A 120 -4.88 -17.99 14.00
C THR A 120 -4.20 -18.62 15.22
N ASP A 121 -3.04 -18.09 15.63
CA ASP A 121 -2.28 -18.60 16.77
C ASP A 121 -3.04 -18.41 18.10
N LEU A 122 -3.65 -17.25 18.31
CA LEU A 122 -4.47 -16.99 19.50
C LEU A 122 -5.69 -17.93 19.59
N LYS A 123 -6.33 -18.24 18.45
CA LYS A 123 -7.42 -19.23 18.39
C LYS A 123 -6.92 -20.64 18.74
N LEU A 124 -5.74 -21.03 18.25
CA LEU A 124 -5.11 -22.30 18.58
C LEU A 124 -4.74 -22.42 20.07
N GLN A 125 -4.42 -21.30 20.72
CA GLN A 125 -4.19 -21.22 22.16
C GLN A 125 -5.50 -21.28 22.98
N GLY A 126 -6.67 -21.17 22.33
CA GLY A 126 -7.97 -21.29 22.96
C GLY A 126 -8.47 -20.02 23.65
N LEU A 127 -7.99 -18.84 23.26
CA LEU A 127 -8.51 -17.56 23.75
C LEU A 127 -9.93 -17.30 23.22
N ASP A 128 -10.69 -16.52 23.98
CA ASP A 128 -12.02 -16.09 23.55
C ASP A 128 -11.96 -14.94 22.53
N GLU A 129 -13.08 -14.70 21.85
CA GLU A 129 -13.17 -13.70 20.77
C GLU A 129 -13.01 -12.25 21.27
N GLU A 130 -13.34 -11.96 22.53
CA GLU A 130 -13.18 -10.61 23.11
C GLU A 130 -11.69 -10.35 23.42
N GLU A 131 -10.99 -11.34 23.98
CA GLU A 131 -9.55 -11.30 24.24
C GLU A 131 -8.73 -11.23 22.95
N ILE A 132 -9.15 -11.95 21.90
CA ILE A 132 -8.52 -11.88 20.58
C ILE A 132 -8.68 -10.47 19.99
N ASP A 133 -9.87 -9.90 20.04
CA ASP A 133 -10.13 -8.55 19.51
C ASP A 133 -9.31 -7.49 20.23
N GLU A 134 -9.20 -7.59 21.56
CA GLU A 134 -8.39 -6.65 22.35
C GLU A 134 -6.90 -6.76 21.97
N LYS A 135 -6.37 -7.98 21.89
CA LYS A 135 -4.95 -8.22 21.56
C LYS A 135 -4.58 -7.83 20.13
N VAL A 136 -5.48 -8.03 19.18
CA VAL A 136 -5.26 -7.66 17.77
C VAL A 136 -5.29 -6.14 17.61
N LYS A 137 -6.23 -5.46 18.27
CA LYS A 137 -6.31 -3.99 18.28
C LYS A 137 -5.07 -3.37 18.94
N GLN A 138 -4.59 -3.94 20.05
CA GLN A 138 -3.40 -3.44 20.74
C GLN A 138 -2.11 -3.63 19.93
N ASN A 139 -1.96 -4.78 19.25
CA ASN A 139 -0.71 -5.09 18.55
C ASN A 139 -0.64 -4.54 17.13
N TYR A 140 -1.78 -4.35 16.45
CA TYR A 140 -1.82 -3.96 15.03
C TYR A 140 -2.62 -2.67 14.76
N ASN A 141 -3.13 -2.00 15.79
CA ASN A 141 -3.90 -0.74 15.70
C ASN A 141 -5.07 -0.77 14.68
N LEU A 142 -5.67 -1.95 14.49
CA LEU A 142 -6.73 -2.15 13.50
C LEU A 142 -8.08 -1.61 14.00
N LYS A 143 -8.86 -1.02 13.09
CA LYS A 143 -10.26 -0.65 13.36
C LYS A 143 -11.13 -1.90 13.44
N GLN A 144 -12.27 -1.79 14.12
CA GLN A 144 -13.19 -2.92 14.31
C GLN A 144 -13.71 -3.52 12.99
N GLU A 145 -13.95 -2.66 12.00
CA GLU A 145 -14.35 -3.08 10.64
C GLU A 145 -13.27 -3.92 9.95
N GLU A 146 -11.99 -3.60 10.15
CA GLU A 146 -10.87 -4.32 9.55
C GLU A 146 -10.67 -5.69 10.20
N VAL A 147 -10.86 -5.78 11.52
CA VAL A 147 -10.84 -7.04 12.27
C VAL A 147 -11.98 -7.96 11.81
N GLU A 148 -13.17 -7.42 11.52
CA GLU A 148 -14.30 -8.19 11.01
C GLU A 148 -14.03 -8.73 9.59
N VAL A 149 -13.41 -7.94 8.71
CA VAL A 149 -12.98 -8.40 7.39
C VAL A 149 -11.93 -9.52 7.50
N LEU A 150 -10.95 -9.39 8.40
CA LEU A 150 -9.97 -10.44 8.65
C LEU A 150 -10.63 -11.73 9.15
N ARG A 151 -11.61 -11.64 10.07
CA ARG A 151 -12.40 -12.80 10.51
C ARG A 151 -13.13 -13.48 9.36
N LEU A 152 -13.79 -12.73 8.48
CA LEU A 152 -14.48 -13.29 7.31
C LEU A 152 -13.51 -14.01 6.36
N GLN A 153 -12.33 -13.45 6.15
CA GLN A 153 -11.26 -14.09 5.37
C GLN A 153 -10.75 -15.36 6.06
N LEU A 154 -10.59 -15.34 7.38
CA LEU A 154 -10.14 -16.48 8.21
C LEU A 154 -11.14 -17.63 8.10
N MET A 155 -12.44 -17.34 8.23
CA MET A 155 -13.52 -18.31 8.04
C MET A 155 -13.54 -18.89 6.62
N ARG A 156 -13.33 -18.06 5.59
CA ARG A 156 -13.29 -18.51 4.19
C ARG A 156 -12.09 -19.42 3.94
N SER A 157 -10.92 -19.04 4.45
CA SER A 157 -9.68 -19.84 4.39
C SER A 157 -9.83 -21.16 5.16
N GLY A 158 -10.46 -21.13 6.34
CA GLY A 158 -10.79 -22.32 7.13
C GLY A 158 -11.70 -23.29 6.39
N LYS A 159 -12.77 -22.78 5.75
CA LYS A 159 -13.66 -23.58 4.88
C LYS A 159 -12.90 -24.24 3.73
N GLN A 160 -12.04 -23.50 3.04
CA GLN A 160 -11.21 -24.05 1.96
C GLN A 160 -10.25 -25.13 2.46
N SER A 161 -9.55 -24.88 3.57
CA SER A 161 -8.64 -25.86 4.19
C SER A 161 -9.37 -27.15 4.56
N LYS A 162 -10.59 -27.04 5.12
CA LYS A 162 -11.44 -28.17 5.46
C LYS A 162 -11.90 -28.97 4.23
N ILE A 163 -12.32 -28.29 3.16
CA ILE A 163 -12.70 -28.94 1.89
C ILE A 163 -11.51 -29.71 1.32
N ILE A 164 -10.33 -29.07 1.20
CA ILE A 164 -9.10 -29.70 0.72
C ILE A 164 -8.76 -30.93 1.57
N GLY A 165 -8.83 -30.79 2.90
CA GLY A 165 -8.55 -31.89 3.81
C GLY A 165 -9.49 -33.09 3.62
N TYR A 166 -10.81 -32.86 3.54
CA TYR A 166 -11.76 -33.94 3.25
C TYR A 166 -11.54 -34.58 1.89
N THR A 167 -11.27 -33.79 0.85
CA THR A 167 -10.97 -34.32 -0.49
C THR A 167 -9.77 -35.26 -0.45
N ILE A 168 -8.69 -34.86 0.24
CA ILE A 168 -7.49 -35.70 0.40
C ILE A 168 -7.82 -36.99 1.14
N VAL A 169 -8.53 -36.91 2.27
CA VAL A 169 -8.88 -38.09 3.09
C VAL A 169 -9.78 -39.06 2.33
N ILE A 170 -10.78 -38.56 1.59
CA ILE A 170 -11.70 -39.40 0.80
C ILE A 170 -10.95 -40.08 -0.35
N ILE A 171 -10.21 -39.32 -1.16
CA ILE A 171 -9.48 -39.87 -2.32
C ILE A 171 -8.45 -40.91 -1.85
N MET A 172 -7.65 -40.58 -0.85
CA MET A 172 -6.64 -41.52 -0.33
C MET A 172 -7.27 -42.70 0.39
N GLY A 173 -8.39 -42.52 1.08
CA GLY A 173 -9.15 -43.62 1.68
C GLY A 173 -9.60 -44.62 0.62
N VAL A 174 -10.21 -44.14 -0.46
CA VAL A 174 -10.64 -44.99 -1.59
C VAL A 174 -9.45 -45.69 -2.26
N LEU A 175 -8.38 -44.96 -2.55
CA LEU A 175 -7.17 -45.53 -3.17
C LEU A 175 -6.50 -46.59 -2.29
N THR A 176 -6.45 -46.36 -0.97
CA THR A 176 -5.85 -47.31 -0.03
C THR A 176 -6.70 -48.58 0.07
N LEU A 177 -8.02 -48.45 0.17
CA LEU A 177 -8.95 -49.59 0.17
C LEU A 177 -8.86 -50.39 -1.13
N PHE A 178 -8.78 -49.69 -2.27
CA PHE A 178 -8.62 -50.33 -3.58
C PHE A 178 -7.28 -51.07 -3.68
N SER A 179 -6.18 -50.47 -3.24
CA SER A 179 -4.87 -51.10 -3.23
C SER A 179 -4.83 -52.35 -2.35
N LEU A 180 -5.42 -52.29 -1.15
CA LEU A 180 -5.54 -53.45 -0.25
C LEU A 180 -6.35 -54.59 -0.89
N SER A 181 -7.41 -54.27 -1.64
CA SER A 181 -8.24 -55.28 -2.34
C SER A 181 -7.48 -56.04 -3.44
N LEU A 182 -6.41 -55.44 -3.98
CA LEU A 182 -5.53 -56.04 -4.98
C LEU A 182 -4.31 -56.75 -4.35
N GLY A 183 -4.27 -56.89 -3.02
CA GLY A 183 -3.15 -57.48 -2.27
C GLY A 183 -1.97 -56.52 -2.06
N GLY A 184 -2.15 -55.23 -2.31
CA GLY A 184 -1.17 -54.18 -2.03
C GLY A 184 -1.02 -53.89 -0.53
N SER A 185 0.10 -53.27 -0.15
CA SER A 185 0.36 -52.80 1.21
C SER A 185 0.19 -51.29 1.35
N VAL A 186 -0.12 -50.82 2.56
CA VAL A 186 -0.19 -49.39 2.86
C VAL A 186 1.22 -48.82 2.88
N THR A 187 1.48 -47.85 2.00
CA THR A 187 2.78 -47.18 1.94
C THR A 187 2.88 -46.08 2.99
N ILE A 188 4.09 -45.80 3.45
CA ILE A 188 4.37 -44.67 4.36
C ILE A 188 3.90 -43.34 3.74
N GLY A 189 4.03 -43.18 2.42
CA GLY A 189 3.52 -42.01 1.70
C GLY A 189 2.01 -41.83 1.85
N ALA A 190 1.23 -42.93 1.79
CA ALA A 190 -0.21 -42.86 1.99
C ALA A 190 -0.59 -42.39 3.41
N ILE A 191 0.16 -42.85 4.42
CA ILE A 191 -0.03 -42.43 5.82
C ILE A 191 0.26 -40.94 5.98
N LEU A 192 1.35 -40.43 5.40
CA LEU A 192 1.70 -39.01 5.47
C LEU A 192 0.66 -38.12 4.80
N ILE A 193 0.13 -38.53 3.64
CA ILE A 193 -0.90 -37.77 2.93
C ILE A 193 -2.20 -37.75 3.74
N LEU A 194 -2.59 -38.87 4.36
CA LEU A 194 -3.74 -38.92 5.27
C LEU A 194 -3.54 -38.03 6.49
N ALA A 195 -2.36 -38.07 7.11
CA ALA A 195 -2.02 -37.19 8.24
C ALA A 195 -2.11 -35.70 7.85
N PHE A 196 -1.60 -35.34 6.66
CA PHE A 196 -1.73 -33.99 6.12
C PHE A 196 -3.19 -33.58 5.88
N GLY A 197 -4.02 -34.50 5.34
CA GLY A 197 -5.45 -34.27 5.16
C GLY A 197 -6.19 -34.02 6.48
N VAL A 198 -5.90 -34.82 7.51
CA VAL A 198 -6.45 -34.65 8.86
C VAL A 198 -6.00 -33.32 9.49
N TRP A 199 -4.72 -32.96 9.35
CA TRP A 199 -4.20 -31.67 9.84
C TRP A 199 -4.87 -30.48 9.15
N ARG A 200 -5.12 -30.56 7.84
CA ARG A 200 -5.87 -29.55 7.08
C ARG A 200 -7.32 -29.38 7.56
N ILE A 201 -7.99 -30.48 7.95
CA ILE A 201 -9.33 -30.45 8.55
C ILE A 201 -9.29 -29.79 9.93
N TYR A 202 -8.32 -30.17 10.77
CA TYR A 202 -8.16 -29.62 12.12
C TYR A 202 -7.93 -28.10 12.09
N THR A 203 -6.93 -27.66 11.33
CA THR A 203 -6.63 -26.23 11.12
C THR A 203 -7.80 -25.47 10.51
N GLY A 204 -8.54 -26.10 9.59
CA GLY A 204 -9.75 -25.53 9.01
C GLY A 204 -10.87 -25.29 10.04
N ASN A 205 -11.04 -26.20 10.99
CA ASN A 205 -12.02 -26.04 12.07
C ASN A 205 -11.61 -24.94 13.07
N GLU A 206 -10.32 -24.87 13.43
CA GLU A 206 -9.82 -23.83 14.36
C GLU A 206 -9.94 -22.42 13.76
N LYS A 207 -9.68 -22.27 12.46
CA LYS A 207 -9.90 -20.99 11.75
C LYS A 207 -11.39 -20.61 11.59
N MET A 208 -12.31 -21.49 11.94
CA MET A 208 -13.76 -21.27 11.81
C MET A 208 -14.52 -21.17 13.13
N LYS A 209 -13.89 -21.60 14.24
CA LYS A 209 -14.38 -21.33 15.58
C LYS A 209 -14.23 -19.85 15.88
#